data_AF-A0AA37VIG3-F1
#
_entry.id   AF-A0AA37VIG3-F1
#
_cell.length_a   1.000
_cell.length_b   1.000
_cell.length_c   1.000
_cell.angle_alpha   90.00
_cell.angle_beta   90.00
_cell.angle_gamma   90.00
#
_symmetry.space_group_name_H-M   'P 1'
#
loop_
_entity.id
_entity.type
_entity.pdbx_description
1 polymer ?
#
loop_
_entity_poly.entity_id
_entity_poly.type
_entity_poly.pdbx_seq_one_letter_code
_entity_poly.pdbx_strand_id
1 'polypeptide(L)'
;MSRSWPNTAVWQLVEQQLKMSYGSCWRPGGEHLFGLPPGALRANIDRFMTEPEIRAVEGVIKAHLLRRVEQTKELLAFAEQRAADVADEFLTLRSHLDDGPDELTLLLQLVDLSPAYSEEDREATKAHLIEQANAA
;
A
#
# COMPACT_ATOMS: atom_id res chain seq x y z
N MET A 1 -5.74 9.14 44.81
CA MET A 1 -6.73 8.16 44.32
C MET A 1 -6.78 8.25 42.81
N SER A 2 -6.28 7.25 42.08
CA SER A 2 -6.47 7.21 40.63
C SER A 2 -7.95 6.97 40.37
N ARG A 3 -8.64 7.96 39.79
CA ARG A 3 -9.99 7.73 39.31
C ARG A 3 -9.88 6.72 38.18
N SER A 4 -10.35 5.50 38.41
CA SER A 4 -10.52 4.54 37.33
C SER A 4 -11.55 5.15 36.39
N TRP A 5 -11.14 5.41 35.14
CA TRP A 5 -12.02 5.99 34.14
C TRP A 5 -13.11 4.96 33.82
N PRO A 6 -14.40 5.33 33.88
CA PRO A 6 -15.49 4.42 33.57
C PRO A 6 -15.32 3.90 32.15
N ASN A 7 -15.36 2.58 31.97
CA ASN A 7 -15.27 1.95 30.67
C ASN A 7 -16.68 1.91 30.05
N THR A 8 -17.04 2.95 29.30
CA THR A 8 -18.39 3.10 28.74
C THR A 8 -18.61 2.20 27.52
N ALA A 9 -19.86 1.80 27.24
CA ALA A 9 -20.20 1.03 26.03
C ALA A 9 -19.82 1.82 24.74
N VAL A 10 -19.97 3.15 24.77
CA VAL A 10 -19.55 4.05 23.70
C VAL A 10 -18.03 3.98 23.50
N TRP A 11 -17.25 4.03 24.58
CA TRP A 11 -15.80 3.87 24.49
C TRP A 11 -15.38 2.53 23.89
N GLN A 12 -16.00 1.42 24.32
CA GLN A 12 -15.70 0.10 23.79
C GLN A 12 -15.98 0.02 22.28
N LEU A 13 -17.13 0.57 21.84
CA LEU A 13 -17.49 0.64 20.44
C LEU A 13 -16.46 1.46 19.64
N VAL A 14 -16.13 2.66 20.10
CA VAL A 14 -15.17 3.53 19.42
C VAL A 14 -13.78 2.89 19.39
N GLU A 15 -13.33 2.31 20.50
CA GLU A 15 -12.06 1.58 20.58
C GLU A 15 -12.02 0.43 19.57
N GLN A 16 -13.08 -0.37 19.48
CA GLN A 16 -13.15 -1.47 18.50
C GLN A 16 -13.06 -0.96 17.06
N GLN A 17 -13.82 0.09 16.71
CA GLN A 17 -13.84 0.65 15.36
C GLN A 17 -12.50 1.29 14.98
N LEU A 18 -11.87 2.01 15.92
CA LEU A 18 -10.55 2.59 15.71
C LEU A 18 -9.48 1.51 15.57
N LYS A 19 -9.56 0.41 16.32
CA LYS A 19 -8.67 -0.75 16.14
C LYS A 19 -8.82 -1.40 14.78
N MET A 20 -10.05 -1.54 14.27
CA MET A 20 -10.26 -2.04 12.91
C MET A 20 -9.69 -1.09 11.85
N SER A 21 -9.77 0.22 12.09
CA SER A 21 -9.25 1.23 11.16
C SER A 21 -7.73 1.31 11.20
N TYR A 22 -7.14 1.51 12.37
CA TYR A 22 -5.74 1.91 12.53
C TYR A 22 -4.85 0.80 13.13
N GLY A 23 -5.41 -0.35 13.49
CA GLY A 23 -4.64 -1.45 14.07
C GLY A 23 -3.95 -1.05 15.38
N SER A 24 -2.64 -1.26 15.47
CA SER A 24 -1.85 -0.96 16.67
C SER A 24 -1.75 0.54 16.98
N CYS A 25 -1.89 1.43 15.98
CA CYS A 25 -1.80 2.89 16.16
C CYS A 25 -3.15 3.57 16.37
N TRP A 26 -4.18 2.83 16.80
CA TRP A 26 -5.55 3.33 16.93
C TRP A 26 -5.76 4.52 17.86
N ARG A 27 -4.93 4.68 18.91
CA ARG A 27 -5.01 5.84 19.79
C ARG A 27 -4.57 7.12 19.08
N PRO A 28 -3.31 7.24 18.60
CA PRO A 28 -2.89 8.39 17.79
C PRO A 28 -3.78 8.62 16.56
N GLY A 29 -4.22 7.54 15.90
CA GLY A 29 -5.12 7.62 14.75
C GLY A 29 -6.48 8.20 15.10
N GLY A 30 -7.07 7.78 16.22
CA GLY A 30 -8.32 8.36 16.73
C GLY A 30 -8.16 9.82 17.17
N GLU A 31 -7.05 10.17 17.81
CA GLU A 31 -6.76 11.56 18.19
C GLU A 31 -6.68 12.45 16.96
N HIS A 32 -5.97 12.02 15.93
CA HIS A 32 -5.93 12.71 14.65
C HIS A 32 -7.31 12.81 14.00
N LEU A 33 -8.08 11.71 13.98
CA LEU A 33 -9.42 11.65 13.39
C LEU A 33 -10.37 12.69 14.01
N PHE A 34 -10.30 12.86 15.32
CA PHE A 34 -11.16 13.81 16.06
C PHE A 34 -10.52 15.18 16.29
N GLY A 35 -9.30 15.44 15.78
CA GLY A 35 -8.59 16.70 15.99
C GLY A 35 -8.22 16.97 17.46
N LEU A 36 -7.91 15.91 18.21
CA LEU A 36 -7.63 15.94 19.64
C LEU A 36 -6.13 15.96 19.93
N PRO A 37 -5.71 16.55 21.06
CA PRO A 37 -4.32 16.45 21.50
C PRO A 37 -3.99 15.03 21.99
N PRO A 38 -2.70 14.66 22.04
CA PRO A 38 -2.26 13.36 22.53
C PRO A 38 -2.78 13.03 23.94
N GLY A 39 -3.32 11.83 24.11
CA GLY A 39 -3.91 11.33 25.35
C GLY A 39 -5.35 11.76 25.61
N ALA A 40 -5.93 12.64 24.79
CA ALA A 40 -7.26 13.21 25.05
C ALA A 40 -8.43 12.40 24.49
N LEU A 41 -8.17 11.38 23.67
CA LEU A 41 -9.21 10.57 23.02
C LEU A 41 -10.18 9.95 24.03
N ARG A 42 -9.65 9.28 25.04
CA ARG A 42 -10.47 8.61 26.06
C ARG A 42 -11.29 9.60 26.88
N ALA A 43 -10.69 10.69 27.33
CA ALA A 43 -11.40 11.72 28.11
C ALA A 43 -12.55 12.37 27.32
N ASN A 44 -12.41 12.48 26.00
CA ASN A 44 -13.46 13.01 25.13
C ASN A 44 -14.60 12.01 24.91
N ILE A 45 -14.33 10.71 24.91
CA ILE A 45 -15.32 9.66 24.66
C ILE A 45 -16.00 9.18 25.96
N ASP A 46 -15.25 9.01 27.05
CA ASP A 46 -15.75 8.52 28.34
C ASP A 46 -16.52 9.58 29.16
N ARG A 47 -16.77 10.76 28.59
CA ARG A 47 -17.72 11.70 29.18
C ARG A 47 -19.15 11.20 28.98
N PHE A 48 -20.07 11.58 29.86
CA PHE A 48 -21.49 11.35 29.62
C PHE A 48 -21.91 12.10 28.35
N MET A 49 -21.97 11.38 27.23
CA MET A 49 -22.49 11.87 25.97
C MET A 49 -24.00 11.73 25.94
N THR A 50 -24.65 12.74 25.38
CA THR A 50 -26.05 12.66 24.98
C THR A 50 -26.20 11.76 23.76
N GLU A 51 -27.38 11.17 23.58
CA GLU A 51 -27.70 10.33 22.42
C GLU A 51 -27.39 11.00 21.05
N PRO A 52 -27.65 12.32 20.84
CA PRO A 52 -27.22 13.02 19.63
C PRO A 52 -25.70 13.08 19.44
N GLU A 53 -24.92 13.23 20.51
CA GLU A 53 -23.45 13.25 20.44
C GLU A 53 -22.89 11.88 20.09
N ILE A 54 -23.47 10.81 20.64
CA ILE A 54 -23.11 9.43 20.29
C ILE A 54 -23.30 9.22 18.78
N ARG A 55 -24.47 9.60 18.23
CA ARG A 55 -24.75 9.50 16.79
C ARG A 55 -23.79 10.34 15.94
N ALA A 56 -23.35 11.50 16.43
CA ALA A 56 -22.36 12.32 15.73
C ALA A 56 -21.00 11.61 15.66
N VAL A 57 -20.54 11.01 16.76
CA VAL A 57 -19.30 10.23 16.81
C VAL A 57 -19.38 9.02 15.87
N GLU A 58 -20.47 8.25 15.91
CA GLU A 58 -20.70 7.13 15.01
C GLU A 58 -20.69 7.56 13.53
N GLY A 59 -21.30 8.70 13.22
CA GLY A 59 -21.31 9.28 11.87
C GLY A 59 -19.91 9.59 11.35
N VAL A 60 -19.06 10.21 12.17
CA VAL A 60 -17.67 10.53 11.82
C VAL A 60 -16.86 9.26 11.55
N ILE A 61 -16.97 8.26 12.43
CA ILE A 61 -16.26 6.98 12.28
C ILE A 61 -16.74 6.24 11.02
N LYS A 62 -18.06 6.18 10.79
CA LYS A 62 -18.64 5.54 9.59
C LYS A 62 -18.18 6.22 8.31
N ALA A 63 -18.18 7.55 8.26
CA ALA A 63 -17.70 8.30 7.10
C ALA A 63 -16.21 8.03 6.82
N HIS A 64 -15.38 7.93 7.86
CA HIS A 64 -13.97 7.57 7.73
C HIS A 64 -13.78 6.16 7.17
N LEU A 65 -14.51 5.17 7.70
CA LEU A 65 -14.45 3.80 7.23
C LEU A 65 -14.86 3.67 5.76
N LEU A 66 -15.95 4.33 5.35
CA LEU A 66 -16.40 4.34 3.96
C LEU A 66 -15.35 4.93 3.02
N ARG A 67 -14.70 6.03 3.42
CA ARG A 67 -13.61 6.63 2.62
C ARG A 67 -12.44 5.65 2.45
N ARG A 68 -12.07 4.92 3.50
CA ARG A 68 -10.98 3.94 3.41
C ARG A 68 -11.34 2.74 2.54
N VAL A 69 -12.57 2.26 2.62
CA VAL A 69 -13.05 1.20 1.72
C VAL A 69 -12.92 1.63 0.27
N GLU A 70 -13.30 2.88 -0.05
CA GLU A 70 -13.19 3.38 -1.42
C GLU A 70 -11.74 3.51 -1.89
N GLN A 71 -10.86 4.09 -1.07
CA GLN A 71 -9.42 4.14 -1.35
C GLN A 71 -8.81 2.73 -1.55
N THR A 72 -9.29 1.74 -0.80
CA THR A 72 -8.79 0.36 -0.90
C THR A 72 -9.23 -0.28 -2.22
N LYS A 73 -10.46 -0.01 -2.69
CA LYS A 73 -10.91 -0.47 -4.00
C LYS A 73 -10.11 0.16 -5.14
N GLU A 74 -9.81 1.46 -5.05
CA GLU A 74 -8.97 2.15 -6.03
C GLU A 74 -7.57 1.53 -6.09
N LEU A 75 -6.96 1.26 -4.94
CA LEU A 75 -5.65 0.59 -4.86
C LEU A 75 -5.69 -0.85 -5.38
N LEU A 76 -6.76 -1.59 -5.11
CA LEU A 76 -6.95 -2.96 -5.62
C LEU A 76 -7.05 -2.94 -7.14
N ALA A 77 -7.88 -2.07 -7.72
CA ALA A 77 -8.03 -1.92 -9.16
C ALA A 77 -6.69 -1.53 -9.82
N PHE A 78 -5.93 -0.64 -9.19
CA PHE A 78 -4.58 -0.29 -9.65
C PHE A 78 -3.62 -1.48 -9.60
N ALA A 79 -3.65 -2.27 -8.52
CA ALA A 79 -2.81 -3.46 -8.39
C ALA A 79 -3.16 -4.54 -9.41
N GLU A 80 -4.45 -4.75 -9.69
CA GLU A 80 -4.93 -5.67 -10.73
C GLU A 80 -4.47 -5.23 -12.11
N GLN A 81 -4.59 -3.93 -12.44
CA GLN A 81 -4.08 -3.40 -13.71
C GLN A 81 -2.57 -3.61 -13.83
N ARG A 82 -1.80 -3.29 -12.78
CA ARG A 82 -0.34 -3.44 -12.82
C ARG A 82 0.08 -4.90 -12.94
N ALA A 83 -0.66 -5.82 -12.32
CA ALA A 83 -0.42 -7.26 -12.48
C ALA A 83 -0.68 -7.73 -13.91
N ALA A 84 -1.70 -7.19 -14.58
CA ALA A 84 -1.97 -7.46 -15.98
C ALA A 84 -0.84 -6.93 -16.89
N ASP A 85 -0.39 -5.69 -16.67
CA ASP A 85 0.72 -5.10 -17.44
C ASP A 85 2.01 -5.96 -17.33
N VAL A 86 2.34 -6.41 -16.11
CA VAL A 86 3.51 -7.28 -15.87
C VAL A 86 3.34 -8.65 -16.51
N ALA A 87 2.13 -9.20 -16.53
CA ALA A 87 1.85 -10.46 -17.21
C ALA A 87 2.04 -10.33 -18.74
N ASP A 88 1.63 -9.21 -19.34
CA ASP A 88 1.83 -8.94 -20.77
C ASP A 88 3.31 -8.70 -21.12
N GLU A 89 4.05 -7.96 -20.29
CA GLU A 89 5.52 -7.83 -20.40
C GLU A 89 6.19 -9.22 -20.37
N PHE A 90 5.77 -10.08 -19.44
CA PHE A 90 6.30 -11.44 -19.32
C PHE A 90 5.96 -12.33 -20.52
N LEU A 91 4.74 -12.25 -21.07
CA LEU A 91 4.35 -12.99 -22.26
C LEU A 91 5.11 -12.55 -23.50
N THR A 92 5.38 -11.24 -23.62
CA THR A 92 6.19 -10.68 -24.72
C THR A 92 7.64 -11.18 -24.66
N LEU A 93 8.24 -11.16 -23.46
CA LEU A 93 9.55 -11.75 -23.23
C LEU A 93 9.57 -13.24 -23.57
N ARG A 94 8.53 -13.99 -23.17
CA ARG A 94 8.42 -15.41 -23.48
C ARG A 94 8.27 -15.68 -24.97
N SER A 95 7.50 -14.87 -25.71
CA SER A 95 7.40 -15.04 -27.16
C SER A 95 8.73 -14.78 -27.87
N HIS A 96 9.54 -13.84 -27.37
CA HIS A 96 10.89 -13.65 -27.88
C HIS A 96 11.80 -14.84 -27.54
N LEU A 97 11.63 -15.49 -26.39
CA LEU A 97 12.35 -16.71 -26.01
C LEU A 97 11.93 -17.95 -26.82
N ASP A 98 10.63 -18.09 -27.15
CA ASP A 98 10.08 -19.25 -27.86
C ASP A 98 10.46 -19.27 -29.36
N ASP A 99 10.81 -18.11 -29.96
CA ASP A 99 11.33 -18.01 -31.33
C ASP A 99 12.78 -18.53 -31.49
N GLY A 100 13.37 -19.06 -30.42
CA GLY A 100 14.72 -19.62 -30.41
C GLY A 100 15.84 -18.63 -30.75
N PRO A 101 15.88 -17.41 -30.18
CA PRO A 101 17.07 -16.59 -30.22
C PRO A 101 18.22 -17.38 -29.57
N ASP A 102 19.40 -17.31 -30.18
CA ASP A 102 20.61 -17.80 -29.51
C ASP A 102 20.80 -17.08 -28.17
N GLU A 103 21.51 -17.72 -27.26
CA GLU A 103 21.76 -17.24 -25.89
C GLU A 103 22.30 -15.79 -25.88
N LEU A 104 23.06 -15.41 -26.91
CA LEU A 104 23.57 -14.06 -27.13
C LEU A 104 22.43 -13.05 -27.33
N THR A 105 21.47 -13.35 -28.20
CA THR A 105 20.34 -12.46 -28.49
C THR A 105 19.49 -12.18 -27.25
N LEU A 106 19.32 -13.16 -26.37
CA LEU A 106 18.63 -12.98 -25.08
C LEU A 106 19.40 -12.09 -24.11
N LEU A 107 20.72 -12.28 -24.02
CA LEU A 107 21.58 -11.47 -23.17
C LEU A 107 21.60 -10.00 -23.63
N LEU A 108 21.63 -9.77 -24.94
CA LEU A 108 21.57 -8.42 -25.51
C LEU A 108 20.24 -7.72 -25.21
N GLN A 109 19.11 -8.42 -25.32
CA GLN A 109 17.78 -7.88 -24.99
C GLN A 109 17.62 -7.59 -23.49
N LEU A 110 18.16 -8.45 -22.61
CA LEU A 110 18.14 -8.21 -21.16
C LEU A 110 18.95 -6.96 -20.77
N VAL A 111 20.06 -6.69 -21.45
CA VAL A 111 20.84 -5.45 -21.26
C VAL A 111 20.04 -4.22 -21.68
N ASP A 112 19.29 -4.29 -22.79
CA ASP A 112 18.44 -3.20 -23.27
C ASP A 112 17.27 -2.87 -22.34
N LEU A 113 16.66 -3.89 -21.75
CA LEU A 113 15.51 -3.75 -20.86
C LEU A 113 15.91 -3.41 -19.42
N SER A 114 17.19 -3.54 -19.07
CA SER A 114 17.66 -3.29 -17.72
C SER A 114 17.75 -1.78 -17.42
N PRO A 115 17.01 -1.27 -16.42
CA PRO A 115 17.12 0.13 -16.00
C PRO A 115 18.41 0.42 -15.22
N ALA A 116 19.22 -0.60 -14.93
CA ALA A 116 20.47 -0.46 -14.17
C ALA A 116 21.65 0.04 -15.01
N TYR A 117 21.54 0.00 -16.34
CA TYR A 117 22.60 0.47 -17.23
C TYR A 117 22.25 1.84 -17.82
N SER A 118 23.21 2.75 -17.78
CA SER A 118 23.18 3.94 -18.63
C SER A 118 23.26 3.54 -20.10
N GLU A 119 22.83 4.41 -21.02
CA GLU A 119 22.86 4.12 -22.46
C GLU A 119 24.27 3.76 -22.96
N GLU A 120 25.30 4.42 -22.40
CA GLU A 120 26.71 4.16 -22.70
C GLU A 120 27.17 2.79 -22.15
N ASP A 121 26.73 2.41 -20.95
CA ASP A 121 27.05 1.11 -20.35
C ASP A 121 26.32 -0.05 -21.06
N ARG A 122 25.13 0.20 -21.61
CA ARG A 122 24.40 -0.81 -22.40
C ARG A 122 25.19 -1.18 -23.64
N GLU A 123 25.65 -0.19 -24.40
CA GLU A 123 26.41 -0.42 -25.62
C GLU A 123 27.77 -1.10 -25.35
N ALA A 124 28.46 -0.71 -24.26
CA ALA A 124 29.70 -1.39 -23.85
C ALA A 124 29.47 -2.85 -23.45
N THR A 125 28.40 -3.13 -22.71
CA THR A 125 28.06 -4.49 -22.26
C THR A 125 27.64 -5.37 -23.42
N LYS A 126 26.86 -4.84 -24.38
CA LYS A 126 26.51 -5.55 -25.61
C LYS A 126 27.73 -5.89 -26.45
N ALA A 127 28.62 -4.92 -26.66
CA ALA A 127 29.85 -5.13 -27.43
C ALA A 127 30.71 -6.25 -26.82
N HIS A 128 30.82 -6.28 -25.49
CA HIS A 128 31.56 -7.32 -24.78
C HIS A 128 30.93 -8.71 -24.94
N LEU A 129 29.60 -8.82 -24.84
CA LEU A 129 28.89 -10.09 -25.03
C LEU A 129 29.05 -10.64 -26.45
N ILE A 130 29.01 -9.77 -27.47
CA ILE A 130 29.25 -10.15 -28.87
C ILE A 130 30.70 -10.63 -29.08
N GLU A 131 31.67 -9.96 -28.46
CA GLU A 131 33.08 -10.38 -28.54
C GLU A 131 33.30 -11.76 -27.92
N GLN A 132 32.73 -12.01 -26.74
CA GLN A 132 32.82 -13.31 -26.06
C GLN A 132 32.18 -14.44 -26.87
N ALA A 133 31.02 -14.19 -27.50
CA ALA A 133 30.34 -15.18 -28.32
C ALA A 133 31.10 -15.52 -29.61
N ASN A 134 31.85 -14.56 -30.19
CA ASN A 134 32.69 -14.79 -31.37
C ASN A 134 34.04 -15.44 -31.06
N ALA A 135 34.45 -15.48 -29.79
CA ALA A 135 35.71 -16.07 -29.34
C ALA A 135 35.60 -17.55 -28.90
N ALA A 136 34.37 -18.08 -28.84
CA ALA A 136 34.03 -19.47 -28.49
C ALA A 136 33.87 -20.35 -29.72
#